data_AF-A0A143BFX2-F1
#
_entry.id   AF-A0A143BFX2-F1
#
_cell.length_a   1.000
_cell.length_b   1.000
_cell.length_c   1.000
_cell.angle_alpha   90.00
_cell.angle_beta   90.00
_cell.angle_gamma   90.00
#
_symmetry.space_group_name_H-M   'P 1'
#
loop_
_entity.id
_entity.type
_entity.pdbx_description
1 polymer ?
#
loop_
_entity_poly.entity_id
_entity_poly.type
_entity_poly.pdbx_seq_one_letter_code
_entity_poly.pdbx_strand_id
1 'polypeptide(L)'
;MPQPSVSPAPIAVTVDGSPARLQALQERRELISQQYQNTMRERGRVGQERLNAQARGEVGMVKEYEATVERLGARLKTLEQSLQNADRQIDEAMKLPMGIGDAEAPPAFFEMAPPPFDPGDLLQAQRVQYFRLMAMEAGGFLLLGALLWRFAVARGKRLAEQQRRNHALSERNDDRLVQAVDAIAIEVERLSEGQRFLNNIMANRRPERDVLPVVRATTPADGSHITPH
;
A
#
# COMPACT_ATOMS: atom_id res chain seq x y z
N MET A 1 17.57 -69.85 30.34
CA MET A 1 16.80 -69.08 31.34
C MET A 1 15.97 -68.03 30.58
N PRO A 2 14.69 -68.27 30.34
CA PRO A 2 13.81 -67.32 29.63
C PRO A 2 13.47 -66.12 30.54
N GLN A 3 13.56 -64.91 30.00
CA GLN A 3 13.18 -63.68 30.71
C GLN A 3 11.65 -63.51 30.68
N PRO A 4 11.01 -63.14 31.81
CA PRO A 4 9.57 -62.89 31.85
C PRO A 4 9.23 -61.60 31.08
N SER A 5 8.35 -61.74 30.09
CA SER A 5 7.72 -60.64 29.38
C SER A 5 6.70 -59.94 30.29
N VAL A 6 7.09 -58.82 30.88
CA VAL A 6 6.17 -57.93 31.61
C VAL A 6 5.34 -57.16 30.59
N SER A 7 4.10 -57.58 30.37
CA SER A 7 3.13 -56.77 29.62
C SER A 7 2.77 -55.54 30.47
N PRO A 8 3.02 -54.30 30.01
CA PRO A 8 2.64 -53.11 30.75
C PRO A 8 1.11 -53.03 30.82
N ALA A 9 0.57 -53.02 32.04
CA ALA A 9 -0.85 -52.77 32.26
C ALA A 9 -1.23 -51.39 31.66
N PRO A 10 -2.38 -51.27 30.97
CA PRO A 10 -2.82 -49.98 30.44
C PRO A 10 -3.09 -49.04 31.62
N ILE A 11 -2.28 -47.99 31.73
CA ILE A 11 -2.54 -46.88 32.65
C ILE A 11 -3.77 -46.16 32.09
N ALA A 12 -4.91 -46.36 32.73
CA ALA A 12 -6.11 -45.58 32.47
C ALA A 12 -5.81 -44.14 32.88
N VAL A 13 -5.46 -43.29 31.92
CA VAL A 13 -5.44 -41.84 32.10
C VAL A 13 -6.89 -41.41 32.24
N THR A 14 -7.40 -41.37 33.47
CA THR A 14 -8.65 -40.66 33.76
C THR A 14 -8.39 -39.20 33.43
N VAL A 15 -9.07 -38.72 32.39
CA VAL A 15 -9.07 -37.30 32.01
C VAL A 15 -9.91 -36.56 33.05
N ASP A 16 -9.33 -36.42 34.24
CA ASP A 16 -9.90 -35.65 35.32
C ASP A 16 -9.78 -34.16 34.99
N GLY A 17 -10.93 -33.49 34.93
CA GLY A 17 -11.03 -32.05 35.15
C GLY A 17 -11.14 -31.17 33.91
N SER A 18 -12.37 -31.02 33.40
CA SER A 18 -12.84 -29.90 32.55
C SER A 18 -12.14 -28.53 32.79
N PRO A 19 -11.92 -28.06 34.04
CA PRO A 19 -11.23 -26.78 34.29
C PRO A 19 -9.75 -26.74 33.86
N ALA A 20 -8.97 -27.79 34.09
CA ALA A 20 -7.55 -27.80 33.72
C ALA A 20 -7.36 -27.74 32.20
N ARG A 21 -8.25 -28.42 31.45
CA ARG A 21 -8.28 -28.35 29.99
C ARG A 21 -8.64 -26.94 29.48
N LEU A 22 -9.63 -26.31 30.10
CA LEU A 22 -10.04 -24.95 29.74
C LEU A 22 -8.92 -23.95 30.00
N GLN A 23 -8.23 -24.05 31.14
CA GLN A 23 -7.06 -23.24 31.44
C GLN A 23 -5.94 -23.45 30.40
N ALA A 24 -5.60 -24.70 30.05
CA ALA A 24 -4.59 -24.98 29.04
C ALA A 24 -4.95 -24.40 27.65
N LEU A 25 -6.24 -24.40 27.28
CA LEU A 25 -6.71 -23.76 26.04
C LEU A 25 -6.59 -22.24 26.10
N GLN A 26 -6.90 -21.62 27.25
CA GLN A 26 -6.74 -20.18 27.46
C GLN A 26 -5.26 -19.76 27.37
N GLU A 27 -4.35 -20.48 28.05
CA GLU A 27 -2.91 -20.23 27.99
C GLU A 27 -2.38 -20.36 26.55
N ARG A 28 -2.82 -21.38 25.82
CA ARG A 28 -2.48 -21.56 24.41
C ARG A 28 -2.97 -20.40 23.55
N ARG A 29 -4.20 -19.92 23.77
CA ARG A 29 -4.77 -18.78 23.05
C ARG A 29 -3.97 -17.50 23.30
N GLU A 30 -3.61 -17.24 24.56
CA GLU A 30 -2.77 -16.10 24.92
C GLU A 30 -1.41 -16.15 24.24
N LEU A 31 -0.75 -17.31 24.22
CA LEU A 31 0.52 -17.49 23.52
C LEU A 31 0.40 -17.18 22.03
N ILE A 32 -0.64 -17.70 21.35
CA ILE A 32 -0.89 -17.43 19.92
C ILE A 32 -1.14 -15.94 19.70
N SER A 33 -1.94 -15.30 20.56
CA SER A 33 -2.24 -13.87 20.50
C SER A 33 -0.96 -13.03 20.64
N GLN A 34 -0.09 -13.36 21.59
CA GLN A 34 1.21 -12.69 21.75
C GLN A 34 2.08 -12.86 20.50
N GLN A 35 2.16 -14.07 19.94
CA GLN A 35 2.91 -14.33 18.70
C GLN A 35 2.34 -13.54 17.51
N TYR A 36 1.01 -13.42 17.42
CA TYR A 36 0.34 -12.62 16.39
C TYR A 36 0.70 -11.14 16.52
N GLN A 37 0.60 -10.57 17.73
CA GLN A 37 0.96 -9.17 17.99
C GLN A 37 2.45 -8.90 17.70
N ASN A 38 3.34 -9.82 18.06
CA ASN A 38 4.77 -9.71 17.79
C ASN A 38 5.04 -9.70 16.28
N THR A 39 4.43 -10.63 15.54
CA THR A 39 4.56 -10.74 14.08
C THR A 39 3.99 -9.50 13.37
N MET A 40 2.88 -8.95 13.89
CA MET A 40 2.26 -7.74 13.33
C MET A 40 3.14 -6.50 13.54
N ARG A 41 3.73 -6.33 14.74
CA ARG A 41 4.71 -5.26 15.01
C ARG A 41 5.95 -5.39 14.13
N GLU A 42 6.48 -6.61 13.98
CA GLU A 42 7.61 -6.88 13.10
C GLU A 42 7.31 -6.53 11.65
N ARG A 43 6.14 -6.93 11.13
CA ARG A 43 5.68 -6.55 9.79
C ARG A 43 5.60 -5.03 9.62
N GLY A 44 5.11 -4.31 10.63
CA GLY A 44 5.09 -2.84 10.62
C GLY A 44 6.49 -2.24 10.53
N ARG A 45 7.44 -2.75 11.31
CA ARG A 45 8.85 -2.32 11.27
C ARG A 45 9.48 -2.56 9.90
N VAL A 46 9.35 -3.77 9.35
CA VAL A 46 9.87 -4.13 8.02
C VAL A 46 9.21 -3.27 6.93
N GLY A 47 7.92 -3.01 7.04
CA GLY A 47 7.21 -2.10 6.13
C GLY A 47 7.79 -0.68 6.12
N GLN A 48 8.15 -0.16 7.30
CA GLN A 48 8.80 1.14 7.42
C GLN A 48 10.23 1.14 6.85
N GLU A 49 11.01 0.08 7.11
CA GLU A 49 12.36 -0.09 6.55
C GLU A 49 12.33 -0.16 5.02
N ARG A 50 11.32 -0.83 4.45
CA ARG A 50 11.09 -0.85 2.99
C ARG A 50 10.87 0.55 2.42
N LEU A 51 10.03 1.36 3.07
CA LEU A 51 9.77 2.74 2.64
C LEU A 51 11.03 3.60 2.70
N ASN A 52 11.85 3.41 3.73
CA ASN A 52 13.13 4.09 3.86
C ASN A 52 14.12 3.66 2.77
N ALA A 53 14.23 2.35 2.49
CA ALA A 53 15.07 1.82 1.40
C ALA A 53 14.61 2.33 0.03
N GLN A 54 13.30 2.43 -0.19
CA GLN A 54 12.72 3.00 -1.40
C GLN A 54 13.09 4.48 -1.57
N ALA A 55 13.04 5.26 -0.49
CA ALA A 55 13.45 6.68 -0.51
C ALA A 55 14.94 6.85 -0.82
N ARG A 56 15.78 5.86 -0.48
CA ARG A 56 17.22 5.82 -0.82
C ARG A 56 17.52 5.28 -2.22
N GLY A 57 16.53 4.76 -2.95
CA GLY A 57 16.73 4.15 -4.27
C GLY A 57 17.39 2.76 -4.22
N GLU A 58 17.34 2.07 -3.08
CA GLU A 58 17.97 0.75 -2.90
C GLU A 58 17.07 -0.38 -3.43
N VAL A 59 16.99 -0.51 -4.76
CA VAL A 59 16.04 -1.45 -5.43
C VAL A 59 16.21 -2.90 -4.97
N GLY A 60 17.44 -3.35 -4.68
CA GLY A 60 17.70 -4.69 -4.17
C GLY A 60 17.06 -4.96 -2.80
N MET A 61 17.29 -4.05 -1.85
CA MET A 61 16.74 -4.15 -0.49
C MET A 61 15.21 -4.11 -0.47
N VAL A 62 14.60 -3.30 -1.35
CA VAL A 62 13.13 -3.21 -1.45
C VAL A 62 12.52 -4.58 -1.78
N LYS A 63 13.13 -5.34 -2.70
CA LYS A 63 12.65 -6.69 -3.07
C LYS A 63 12.79 -7.68 -1.90
N GLU A 64 13.89 -7.62 -1.16
CA GLU A 64 14.09 -8.48 0.01
C GLU A 64 13.08 -8.19 1.13
N TYR A 65 12.82 -6.90 1.40
CA TYR A 65 11.80 -6.50 2.36
C TYR A 65 10.39 -6.89 1.91
N GLU A 66 10.07 -6.77 0.62
CA GLU A 66 8.79 -7.21 0.08
C GLU A 66 8.55 -8.72 0.28
N ALA A 67 9.54 -9.55 -0.07
CA ALA A 67 9.48 -10.99 0.18
C ALA A 67 9.35 -11.33 1.67
N THR A 68 9.99 -10.55 2.55
CA THR A 68 9.87 -10.70 4.00
C THR A 68 8.46 -10.35 4.50
N VAL A 69 7.88 -9.25 4.00
CA VAL A 69 6.50 -8.83 4.34
C VAL A 69 5.49 -9.88 3.89
N GLU A 70 5.68 -10.48 2.72
CA GLU A 70 4.82 -11.55 2.22
C GLU A 70 4.87 -12.78 3.13
N ARG A 71 6.07 -13.23 3.51
CA ARG A 71 6.26 -14.36 4.44
C ARG A 71 5.62 -14.09 5.81
N LEU A 72 5.78 -12.88 6.35
CA LEU A 72 5.13 -12.46 7.59
C LEU A 72 3.60 -12.42 7.44
N GLY A 73 3.08 -11.99 6.29
CA GLY A 73 1.66 -12.02 5.96
C GLY A 73 1.08 -13.43 5.95
N ALA A 74 1.77 -14.38 5.32
CA ALA A 74 1.37 -15.79 5.33
C ALA A 74 1.35 -16.37 6.75
N ARG A 75 2.36 -16.04 7.58
CA ARG A 75 2.40 -16.47 8.99
C ARG A 75 1.26 -15.89 9.82
N LEU A 76 0.93 -14.60 9.64
CA LEU A 76 -0.20 -13.96 10.32
C LEU A 76 -1.52 -14.66 10.01
N LYS A 77 -1.74 -15.06 8.75
CA LYS A 77 -2.94 -15.80 8.34
C LYS A 77 -3.04 -17.16 9.06
N THR A 78 -1.94 -17.90 9.18
CA THR A 78 -1.91 -19.17 9.93
C THR A 78 -2.16 -18.98 11.43
N LEU A 79 -1.60 -17.91 12.03
CA LEU A 79 -1.84 -17.58 13.44
C LEU A 79 -3.30 -17.19 13.69
N GLU A 80 -3.92 -16.42 12.79
CA GLU A 80 -5.34 -16.05 12.86
C GLU A 80 -6.25 -17.28 12.80
N GLN A 81 -6.00 -18.20 11.86
CA GLN A 81 -6.72 -19.47 11.79
C GLN A 81 -6.54 -20.30 13.07
N SER A 82 -5.33 -20.29 13.65
CA SER A 82 -5.05 -20.99 14.90
C SER A 82 -5.80 -20.38 16.09
N LEU A 83 -5.94 -19.04 16.12
CA LEU A 83 -6.73 -18.33 17.12
C LEU A 83 -8.21 -18.71 17.03
N GLN A 84 -8.79 -18.69 15.82
CA GLN A 84 -10.17 -19.10 15.57
C GLN A 84 -10.42 -20.57 15.94
N ASN A 85 -9.44 -21.45 15.73
CA ASN A 85 -9.53 -22.85 16.16
C ASN A 85 -9.49 -22.98 17.69
N ALA A 86 -8.64 -22.20 18.37
CA ALA A 86 -8.59 -22.19 19.83
C ALA A 86 -9.89 -21.67 20.44
N ASP A 87 -10.46 -20.59 19.88
CA ASP A 87 -11.75 -20.04 20.32
C ASP A 87 -12.87 -21.08 20.20
N ARG A 88 -12.96 -21.78 19.06
CA ARG A 88 -13.92 -22.88 18.88
C ARG A 88 -13.75 -24.01 19.90
N GLN A 89 -12.52 -24.38 20.22
CA GLN A 89 -12.24 -25.41 21.23
C GLN A 89 -12.64 -24.96 22.64
N ILE A 90 -12.47 -23.69 22.96
CA ILE A 90 -12.92 -23.10 24.24
C ILE A 90 -14.45 -23.13 24.30
N ASP A 91 -15.13 -22.70 23.24
CA ASP A 91 -16.60 -22.73 23.16
C ASP A 91 -17.16 -24.15 23.30
N GLU A 92 -16.54 -25.13 22.62
CA GLU A 92 -16.91 -26.54 22.77
C GLU A 92 -16.67 -27.06 24.18
N ALA A 93 -15.55 -26.69 24.81
CA ALA A 93 -15.25 -27.04 26.20
C ALA A 93 -16.23 -26.43 27.20
N MET A 94 -16.72 -25.20 26.94
CA MET A 94 -17.72 -24.53 27.77
C MET A 94 -19.15 -25.09 27.59
N LYS A 95 -19.46 -25.66 26.42
CA LYS A 95 -20.77 -26.28 26.15
C LYS A 95 -20.94 -27.66 26.76
N LEU A 96 -19.83 -28.37 27.02
CA LEU A 96 -19.89 -29.62 27.76
C LEU A 96 -20.52 -29.31 29.13
N PRO A 97 -21.63 -29.98 29.51
CA PRO A 97 -22.26 -29.75 30.79
C PRO A 97 -21.16 -29.92 31.82
N MET A 98 -20.85 -28.84 32.55
CA MET A 98 -20.04 -28.94 33.75
C MET A 98 -20.70 -30.03 34.54
N GLY A 99 -20.07 -31.21 34.59
CA GLY A 99 -20.51 -32.32 35.39
C GLY A 99 -20.48 -31.81 36.80
N ILE A 100 -21.60 -31.24 37.25
CA ILE A 100 -22.00 -31.23 38.62
C ILE A 100 -22.08 -32.73 38.90
N GLY A 101 -20.96 -33.30 39.34
CA GLY A 101 -20.96 -34.67 39.82
C GLY A 101 -22.10 -34.75 40.82
N ASP A 102 -22.88 -35.82 40.72
CA ASP A 102 -23.91 -36.15 41.68
C ASP A 102 -23.26 -36.24 43.07
N ALA A 103 -23.12 -35.08 43.71
CA ALA A 103 -22.78 -34.96 45.11
C ALA A 103 -24.08 -35.29 45.85
N GLU A 104 -24.19 -36.56 46.20
CA GLU A 104 -25.19 -37.10 47.10
C GLU A 104 -25.09 -36.39 48.47
N ALA A 105 -25.80 -35.26 48.61
CA ALA A 105 -26.41 -34.77 49.84
C ALA A 105 -27.24 -33.50 49.52
N PRO A 106 -28.56 -33.48 49.76
CA PRO A 106 -29.35 -32.27 49.60
C PRO A 106 -28.97 -31.24 50.69
N PRO A 107 -28.41 -30.06 50.36
CA PRO A 107 -28.40 -28.96 51.31
C PRO A 107 -29.85 -28.50 51.51
N ALA A 108 -30.24 -28.25 52.76
CA ALA A 108 -31.53 -27.69 53.10
C ALA A 108 -31.81 -26.45 52.23
N PHE A 109 -32.86 -26.54 51.41
CA PHE A 109 -33.29 -25.45 50.54
C PHE A 109 -33.76 -24.29 51.43
N PHE A 110 -32.98 -23.21 51.47
CA PHE A 110 -33.54 -21.91 51.79
C PHE A 110 -34.45 -21.53 50.63
N GLU A 111 -35.76 -21.66 50.84
CA GLU A 111 -36.79 -21.16 49.96
C GLU A 111 -36.75 -19.62 49.99
N MET A 112 -35.78 -19.04 49.29
CA MET A 112 -35.81 -17.63 48.93
C MET A 112 -36.90 -17.48 47.88
N ALA A 113 -38.01 -16.84 48.27
CA ALA A 113 -39.05 -16.42 47.34
C ALA A 113 -38.38 -15.71 46.15
N PRO A 114 -38.66 -16.11 44.90
CA PRO A 114 -38.07 -15.45 43.74
C PRO A 114 -38.42 -13.96 43.82
N PRO A 115 -37.42 -13.05 43.69
CA PRO A 115 -37.72 -11.62 43.64
C PRO A 115 -38.74 -11.39 42.53
N PRO A 116 -39.72 -10.48 42.72
CA PRO A 116 -40.72 -10.18 41.69
C PRO A 116 -39.99 -9.70 40.43
N PHE A 117 -39.86 -10.59 39.46
CA PHE A 117 -39.26 -10.29 38.17
C PHE A 117 -40.39 -9.70 37.31
N ASP A 118 -40.41 -8.38 37.19
CA ASP A 118 -41.26 -7.73 36.19
C ASP A 118 -40.53 -7.81 34.83
N PRO A 119 -41.01 -8.62 33.86
CA PRO A 119 -40.37 -8.71 32.54
C PRO A 119 -40.32 -7.38 31.79
N GLY A 120 -41.13 -6.38 32.19
CA GLY A 120 -41.05 -5.03 31.65
C GLY A 120 -39.74 -4.29 31.96
N ASP A 121 -39.22 -4.46 33.19
CA ASP A 121 -38.02 -3.75 33.65
C ASP A 121 -36.74 -4.23 32.95
N LEU A 122 -36.65 -5.53 32.63
CA LEU A 122 -35.52 -6.08 31.88
C LEU A 122 -35.46 -5.52 30.45
N LEU A 123 -36.60 -5.46 29.76
CA LEU A 123 -36.67 -4.95 28.40
C LEU A 123 -36.33 -3.45 28.38
N GLN A 124 -36.77 -2.70 29.39
CA GLN A 124 -36.47 -1.28 29.50
C GLN A 124 -34.99 -1.01 29.82
N ALA A 125 -34.40 -1.76 30.77
CA ALA A 125 -32.99 -1.67 31.09
C ALA A 125 -32.10 -2.03 29.89
N GLN A 126 -32.48 -3.09 29.16
CA GLN A 126 -31.77 -3.53 27.96
C GLN A 126 -31.86 -2.48 26.83
N ARG A 127 -33.02 -1.84 26.62
CA ARG A 127 -33.19 -0.79 25.62
C ARG A 127 -32.31 0.43 25.89
N VAL A 128 -32.20 0.86 27.14
CA VAL A 128 -31.36 2.00 27.52
C VAL A 128 -29.87 1.70 27.28
N GLN A 129 -29.42 0.48 27.56
CA GLN A 129 -28.05 0.06 27.27
C GLN A 129 -27.74 0.08 25.77
N TYR A 130 -28.64 -0.45 24.93
CA TYR A 130 -28.46 -0.42 23.48
C TYR A 130 -28.41 1.01 22.93
N PHE A 131 -29.29 1.90 23.39
CA PHE A 131 -29.24 3.31 22.97
C PHE A 131 -27.94 4.01 23.34
N ARG A 132 -27.39 3.74 24.54
CA ARG A 132 -26.10 4.30 24.96
C ARG A 132 -24.94 3.80 24.09
N LEU A 133 -24.93 2.49 23.78
CA LEU A 133 -23.89 1.90 22.94
C LEU A 133 -23.95 2.46 21.51
N MET A 134 -25.15 2.54 20.93
CA MET A 134 -25.37 3.12 19.60
C MET A 134 -25.00 4.61 19.55
N ALA A 135 -25.33 5.38 20.59
CA ALA A 135 -24.96 6.80 20.67
C ALA A 135 -23.45 7.00 20.77
N MET A 136 -22.74 6.16 21.53
CA MET A 136 -21.28 6.19 21.60
C MET A 136 -20.62 5.84 20.27
N GLU A 137 -21.13 4.82 19.58
CA GLU A 137 -20.62 4.41 18.27
C GLU A 137 -20.86 5.50 17.21
N ALA A 138 -22.06 6.06 17.14
CA ALA A 138 -22.39 7.18 16.26
C ALA A 138 -21.51 8.41 16.55
N GLY A 139 -21.28 8.72 17.83
CA GLY A 139 -20.36 9.78 18.24
C GLY A 139 -18.92 9.53 17.78
N GLY A 140 -18.45 8.28 17.88
CA GLY A 140 -17.14 7.85 17.37
C GLY A 140 -16.98 8.08 15.87
N PHE A 141 -18.00 7.69 15.08
CA PHE A 141 -17.98 7.90 13.63
C PHE A 141 -18.00 9.39 13.25
N LEU A 142 -18.77 10.22 13.96
CA LEU A 142 -18.79 11.66 13.71
C LEU A 142 -17.43 12.32 14.02
N LEU A 143 -16.77 11.93 15.12
CA LEU A 143 -15.44 12.43 15.46
C LEU A 143 -14.39 11.98 14.44
N LEU A 144 -14.43 10.72 14.01
CA LEU A 144 -13.54 10.20 12.97
C LEU A 144 -13.76 10.93 11.64
N GLY A 145 -15.01 11.15 11.25
CA GLY A 145 -15.39 11.91 10.06
C GLY A 145 -14.88 13.35 10.09
N ALA A 146 -15.07 14.05 11.22
CA ALA A 146 -14.56 15.41 11.41
C ALA A 146 -13.02 15.48 11.34
N LEU A 147 -12.33 14.49 11.90
CA LEU A 147 -10.89 14.39 11.85
C LEU A 147 -10.38 14.17 10.41
N LEU A 148 -10.98 13.21 9.68
CA LEU A 148 -10.66 12.94 8.28
C LEU A 148 -10.94 14.13 7.39
N TRP A 149 -12.07 14.82 7.59
CA TRP A 149 -12.40 16.06 6.90
C TRP A 149 -11.34 17.14 7.11
N ARG A 150 -10.91 17.34 8.36
CA ARG A 150 -9.85 18.32 8.69
C ARG A 150 -8.53 17.99 7.98
N PHE A 151 -8.14 16.71 7.91
CA PHE A 151 -6.97 16.27 7.16
C PHE A 151 -7.13 16.46 5.65
N ALA A 152 -8.30 16.15 5.10
CA ALA A 152 -8.61 16.34 3.68
C ALA A 152 -8.52 17.82 3.28
N VAL A 153 -9.10 18.72 4.08
CA VAL A 153 -9.02 20.17 3.86
C VAL A 153 -7.58 20.68 3.97
N ALA A 154 -6.82 20.22 4.97
CA ALA A 154 -5.42 20.62 5.13
C ALA A 154 -4.56 20.15 3.93
N ARG A 155 -4.80 18.93 3.43
CA ARG A 155 -4.10 18.40 2.25
C ARG A 155 -4.53 19.11 0.96
N GLY A 156 -5.82 19.42 0.81
CA GLY A 156 -6.36 20.16 -0.33
C GLY A 156 -5.77 21.57 -0.44
N LYS A 157 -5.59 22.28 0.68
CA LYS A 157 -4.94 23.60 0.69
C LYS A 157 -3.50 23.53 0.17
N ARG A 158 -2.72 22.54 0.62
CA ARG A 158 -1.33 22.34 0.16
C ARG A 158 -1.25 22.02 -1.33
N LEU A 159 -2.15 21.18 -1.83
CA LEU A 159 -2.21 20.85 -3.27
C LEU A 159 -2.61 22.06 -4.11
N ALA A 160 -3.57 22.86 -3.65
CA ALA A 160 -3.98 24.08 -4.33
C ALA A 160 -2.84 25.13 -4.39
N GLU A 161 -2.08 25.30 -3.31
CA GLU A 161 -0.89 26.16 -3.31
C GLU A 161 0.19 25.65 -4.26
N GLN A 162 0.43 24.33 -4.29
CA GLN A 162 1.40 23.73 -5.21
C GLN A 162 0.98 23.90 -6.67
N GLN A 163 -0.30 23.72 -6.99
CA GLN A 163 -0.83 23.97 -8.33
C GLN A 163 -0.66 25.44 -8.75
N ARG A 164 -0.94 26.40 -7.85
CA ARG A 164 -0.72 27.83 -8.14
C ARG A 164 0.75 28.15 -8.42
N ARG A 165 1.67 27.56 -7.65
CA ARG A 165 3.12 27.72 -7.89
C ARG A 165 3.55 27.12 -9.22
N ASN A 166 3.05 25.94 -9.56
CA ASN A 166 3.35 25.29 -10.83
C ASN A 166 2.80 26.10 -12.01
N HIS A 167 1.59 26.65 -11.89
CA HIS A 167 1.00 27.53 -12.90
C HIS A 167 1.86 28.79 -13.12
N ALA A 168 2.26 29.46 -12.04
CA ALA A 168 3.12 30.64 -12.11
C ALA A 168 4.52 30.33 -12.69
N LEU A 169 5.04 29.11 -12.50
CA LEU A 169 6.28 28.66 -13.15
C LEU A 169 6.07 28.37 -14.63
N SER A 170 4.91 27.81 -15.02
CA SER A 170 4.57 27.58 -16.43
C SER A 170 4.49 28.88 -17.20
N GLU A 171 3.75 29.88 -16.69
CA GLU A 171 3.64 31.20 -17.32
C GLU A 171 5.03 31.84 -17.54
N ARG A 172 5.91 31.77 -16.54
CA ARG A 172 7.29 32.28 -16.68
C ARG A 172 8.13 31.52 -17.71
N ASN A 173 7.88 30.23 -17.88
CA ASN A 173 8.58 29.43 -18.88
C ASN A 173 8.07 29.76 -20.28
N ASP A 174 6.76 30.00 -20.42
CA ASP A 174 6.15 30.40 -21.69
C ASP A 174 6.69 31.77 -22.12
N ASP A 175 6.78 32.76 -21.22
CA ASP A 175 7.38 34.07 -21.50
C ASP A 175 8.84 33.95 -21.97
N ARG A 176 9.62 33.06 -21.33
CA ARG A 176 11.03 32.79 -21.70
C ARG A 176 11.13 32.12 -23.07
N LEU A 177 10.21 31.21 -23.38
CA LEU A 177 10.16 30.56 -24.68
C LEU A 177 9.83 31.57 -25.78
N VAL A 178 8.86 32.46 -25.56
CA VAL A 178 8.53 33.55 -26.48
C VAL A 178 9.75 34.45 -26.70
N GLN A 179 10.41 34.90 -25.63
CA GLN A 179 11.61 35.72 -25.73
C GLN A 179 12.76 35.02 -26.48
N ALA A 180 12.95 33.71 -26.23
CA ALA A 180 13.97 32.93 -26.93
C ALA A 180 13.65 32.79 -28.43
N VAL A 181 12.37 32.59 -28.78
CA VAL A 181 11.92 32.52 -30.19
C VAL A 181 12.13 33.87 -30.89
N ASP A 182 11.79 34.99 -30.23
CA ASP A 182 12.01 36.34 -30.78
C ASP A 182 13.50 36.62 -31.03
N ALA A 183 14.36 36.23 -30.07
CA ALA A 183 15.81 36.36 -30.23
C ALA A 183 16.34 35.53 -31.40
N ILE A 184 15.85 34.30 -31.57
CA ILE A 184 16.20 33.44 -32.71
C ILE A 184 15.76 34.08 -34.03
N ALA A 185 14.57 34.68 -34.09
CA ALA A 185 14.07 35.34 -35.29
C ALA A 185 14.99 36.49 -35.74
N ILE A 186 15.45 37.32 -34.80
CA ILE A 186 16.40 38.41 -35.08
C ILE A 186 17.75 37.88 -35.57
N GLU A 187 18.28 36.83 -34.93
CA GLU A 187 19.54 36.21 -35.33
C GLU A 187 19.44 35.60 -36.74
N VAL A 188 18.30 34.97 -37.10
CA VAL A 188 18.06 34.41 -38.44
C VAL A 188 17.99 35.52 -39.49
N GLU A 189 17.29 36.63 -39.20
CA GLU A 189 17.25 37.79 -40.09
C GLU A 189 18.65 38.35 -40.33
N ARG A 190 19.43 38.57 -39.27
CA ARG A 190 20.80 39.07 -39.34
C ARG A 190 21.74 38.11 -40.08
N LEU A 191 21.60 36.80 -39.88
CA LEU A 191 22.37 35.78 -40.60
C LEU A 191 22.03 35.80 -42.09
N SER A 192 20.75 35.95 -42.43
CA SER A 192 20.29 36.04 -43.82
C SER A 192 20.82 37.30 -44.52
N GLU A 193 20.91 38.42 -43.81
CA GLU A 193 21.49 39.65 -44.33
C GLU A 193 23.00 39.53 -44.50
N GLY A 194 23.70 38.91 -43.55
CA GLY A 194 25.13 38.60 -43.66
C GLY A 194 25.43 37.72 -44.88
N GLN A 195 24.60 36.72 -45.16
CA GLN A 195 24.70 35.88 -46.36
C GLN A 195 24.46 36.67 -47.65
N ARG A 196 23.42 37.53 -47.69
CA ARG A 196 23.16 38.42 -48.83
C ARG A 196 24.34 39.35 -49.09
N PHE A 197 24.92 39.93 -48.04
CA PHE A 197 26.08 40.80 -48.14
C PHE A 197 27.31 40.05 -48.69
N LEU A 198 27.61 38.86 -48.16
CA LEU A 198 28.68 37.99 -48.67
C LEU A 198 28.47 37.63 -50.14
N ASN A 199 27.25 37.26 -50.52
CA ASN A 199 26.91 36.96 -51.92
C ASN A 199 27.09 38.18 -52.82
N ASN A 200 26.66 39.38 -52.39
CA ASN A 200 26.87 40.60 -53.16
C ASN A 200 28.36 40.94 -53.31
N ILE A 201 29.18 40.75 -52.27
CA ILE A 201 30.63 40.94 -52.37
C ILE A 201 31.26 39.93 -53.34
N MET A 202 30.90 38.64 -53.23
CA MET A 202 31.42 37.58 -54.10
C MET A 202 31.00 37.81 -55.56
N ALA A 203 29.76 38.26 -55.80
CA ALA A 203 29.26 38.59 -57.12
C ALA A 203 29.98 39.79 -57.73
N ASN A 204 30.20 40.87 -56.97
CA ASN A 204 30.94 42.05 -57.41
C ASN A 204 32.46 41.80 -57.53
N ARG A 205 33.00 40.81 -56.81
CA ARG A 205 34.40 40.39 -56.90
C ARG A 205 34.68 39.37 -57.99
N ARG A 206 33.68 38.91 -58.76
CA ARG A 206 34.03 38.33 -60.06
C ARG A 206 34.73 39.46 -60.81
N PRO A 207 36.06 39.37 -61.04
CA PRO A 207 36.70 40.28 -61.95
C PRO A 207 35.90 40.15 -63.25
N GLU A 208 35.70 41.23 -63.98
CA GLU A 208 35.45 41.14 -65.41
C GLU A 208 36.39 40.06 -65.94
N ARG A 209 35.83 38.86 -66.12
CA ARG A 209 36.53 37.81 -66.80
C ARG A 209 36.40 38.31 -68.21
N ASP A 210 37.42 39.11 -68.54
CA ASP A 210 37.82 39.59 -69.82
C ASP A 210 37.12 38.74 -70.86
N VAL A 211 36.24 39.38 -71.62
CA VAL A 211 35.50 38.78 -72.71
C VAL A 211 36.56 38.38 -73.74
N LEU A 212 37.20 37.23 -73.51
CA LEU A 212 38.05 36.63 -74.50
C LEU A 212 37.13 36.34 -75.68
N PRO A 213 37.41 36.92 -76.86
CA PRO A 213 36.54 36.79 -78.00
C PRO A 213 36.30 35.30 -78.25
N VAL A 214 35.02 34.92 -78.27
CA VAL A 214 34.59 33.60 -78.71
C VAL A 214 35.00 33.48 -80.18
N VAL A 215 36.21 32.96 -80.40
CA VAL A 215 36.61 32.44 -81.69
C VAL A 215 35.70 31.25 -81.94
N ARG A 216 34.67 31.45 -82.76
CA ARG A 216 33.86 30.38 -83.34
C ARG A 216 34.80 29.45 -84.09
N ALA A 217 35.26 28.39 -83.44
CA ALA A 217 35.77 27.22 -84.12
C ALA A 217 34.57 26.54 -84.77
N THR A 218 34.37 26.84 -86.05
CA THR A 218 33.57 26.03 -86.96
C THR A 218 34.25 24.67 -87.12
N THR A 219 33.73 23.60 -86.53
CA THR A 219 33.95 22.21 -86.99
C THR A 219 32.95 21.28 -86.32
N PRO A 220 32.67 20.10 -86.92
CA PRO A 220 31.35 19.76 -87.42
C PRO A 220 30.71 18.63 -86.61
N ALA A 221 29.51 18.26 -87.04
CA ALA A 221 28.78 17.07 -86.64
C ALA A 221 29.70 15.86 -86.40
N ASP A 222 29.56 15.23 -85.23
CA ASP A 222 29.64 13.79 -85.16
C ASP A 222 28.66 13.26 -84.13
N GLY A 223 27.95 12.22 -84.55
CA GLY A 223 26.88 11.58 -83.83
C GLY A 223 27.38 10.44 -82.94
N SER A 224 26.62 10.18 -81.88
CA SER A 224 26.33 8.85 -81.30
C SER A 224 25.81 9.13 -79.89
N HIS A 225 24.53 8.97 -79.61
CA HIS A 225 23.84 7.69 -79.43
C HIS A 225 24.56 6.81 -78.40
N ILE A 226 23.99 6.67 -77.19
CA ILE A 226 23.70 5.42 -76.46
C ILE A 226 22.99 5.77 -75.13
N THR A 227 21.95 4.98 -74.87
CA THR A 227 20.92 5.00 -73.82
C THR A 227 21.38 4.56 -72.41
N PRO A 228 20.62 4.89 -71.35
CA PRO A 228 20.90 4.46 -69.98
C PRO A 228 20.26 3.10 -69.64
N HIS A 229 20.87 2.42 -68.66
CA HIS A 229 20.23 1.38 -67.84
C HIS A 229 19.93 1.95 -66.46
#